data_AF-A0A8C4QKG9-F1
#
_entry.id   AF-A0A8C4QKG9-F1
#
_cell.length_a   1.000
_cell.length_b   1.000
_cell.length_c   1.000
_cell.angle_alpha   90.00
_cell.angle_beta   90.00
_cell.angle_gamma   90.00
#
_symmetry.space_group_name_H-M   'P 1'
#
loop_
_entity.id
_entity.type
_entity.pdbx_description
1 polymer ?
#
loop_
_entity_poly.entity_id
_entity_poly.type
_entity_poly.pdbx_seq_one_letter_code
_entity_poly.pdbx_strand_id
1 'polypeptide(L)'
;MKNLLSTNEPEKLAAPLASLGHIAIAGRQEFADSLSPLINGFVLKELLWSTKLQGLKCLTLWLLSRQITGNKAKQILNLFCWLIRTEGILENWEYLSLVSRAHLRLGAALALLKVSQEPCYYSLLSQQDIQLLSLMINDECFQVREAFAKKLHKALLVLRAPLELLAAFSLAAKDPVLKCCTHARVCVKQNINTRRSYIQKHGLQREQLIHLLPENVVPYMVHLLAHDPDFTDTRNHCQTDDIKRCLWLVLEVLLSRDENNSHAYMLRALENMKKMNDVQDIGKKDPNKKLYKVCDIAVELITSHSHAHTEQLTLNPHLPSKLFSFASIQPSLQSEQKTGSRKGKRKSSDDRTH
;
A
#
# COMPACT_ATOMS: atom_id res chain seq x y z
N MET A 1 -22.76 25.30 -0.05
CA MET A 1 -22.56 24.04 0.73
C MET A 1 -23.01 24.14 2.19
N LYS A 2 -22.66 25.19 2.96
CA LYS A 2 -23.16 25.35 4.35
C LYS A 2 -24.69 25.26 4.45
N ASN A 3 -25.42 25.94 3.55
CA ASN A 3 -26.88 25.89 3.45
C ASN A 3 -27.43 24.55 2.93
N LEU A 4 -26.65 23.81 2.14
CA LEU A 4 -27.05 22.49 1.62
C LEU A 4 -26.88 21.42 2.69
N LEU A 5 -25.77 21.47 3.44
CA LEU A 5 -25.54 20.58 4.56
C LEU A 5 -26.42 20.91 5.77
N SER A 6 -27.09 22.07 5.80
CA SER A 6 -28.03 22.46 6.87
C SER A 6 -29.49 22.11 6.57
N THR A 7 -29.80 21.48 5.43
CA THR A 7 -31.17 21.04 5.14
C THR A 7 -31.52 19.81 5.98
N ASN A 8 -32.70 19.81 6.61
CA ASN A 8 -33.25 18.68 7.38
C ASN A 8 -33.69 17.47 6.51
N GLU A 9 -33.36 17.47 5.22
CA GLU A 9 -33.77 16.45 4.24
C GLU A 9 -32.54 15.78 3.62
N PRO A 10 -31.90 14.83 4.32
CA PRO A 10 -30.64 14.19 3.89
C PRO A 10 -30.76 13.39 2.59
N GLU A 11 -31.98 13.03 2.18
CA GLU A 11 -32.26 12.28 0.94
C GLU A 11 -32.05 13.13 -0.32
N LYS A 12 -32.27 14.44 -0.22
CA LYS A 12 -32.16 15.37 -1.36
C LYS A 12 -30.72 15.76 -1.68
N LEU A 13 -29.75 15.31 -0.87
CA LEU A 13 -28.34 15.70 -1.00
C LEU A 13 -27.52 14.82 -1.95
N ALA A 14 -28.00 13.62 -2.30
CA ALA A 14 -27.26 12.70 -3.15
C ALA A 14 -27.02 13.24 -4.58
N ALA A 15 -28.06 13.79 -5.23
CA ALA A 15 -27.94 14.34 -6.57
C ALA A 15 -27.06 15.62 -6.64
N PRO A 16 -27.23 16.61 -5.75
CA PRO A 16 -26.32 17.76 -5.68
C PRO A 16 -24.85 17.37 -5.48
N LEU A 17 -24.56 16.38 -4.60
CA LEU A 17 -23.18 15.91 -4.37
C LEU A 17 -22.57 15.28 -5.62
N ALA A 18 -23.36 14.50 -6.37
CA ALA A 18 -22.91 13.93 -7.64
C ALA A 18 -22.56 15.03 -8.66
N SER A 19 -23.45 16.01 -8.83
CA SER A 19 -23.21 17.16 -9.72
C SER A 19 -21.99 17.97 -9.31
N LEU A 20 -21.82 18.25 -8.01
CA LEU A 20 -20.67 18.99 -7.48
C LEU A 20 -19.35 18.24 -7.71
N GLY A 21 -19.34 16.91 -7.57
CA GLY A 21 -18.16 16.10 -7.88
C GLY A 21 -17.70 16.28 -9.34
N HIS A 22 -18.64 16.30 -10.28
CA HIS A 22 -18.32 16.54 -11.69
C HIS A 22 -17.87 17.99 -11.97
N ILE A 23 -18.50 18.98 -11.32
CA ILE A 23 -18.11 20.40 -11.44
C ILE A 23 -16.69 20.63 -10.88
N ALA A 24 -16.32 19.93 -9.81
CA ALA A 24 -14.98 20.05 -9.21
C ALA A 24 -13.87 19.67 -10.22
N ILE A 25 -14.10 18.68 -11.08
CA ILE A 25 -13.19 18.32 -12.18
C ILE A 25 -13.13 19.42 -13.24
N ALA A 26 -14.26 20.07 -13.53
CA ALA A 26 -14.39 21.10 -14.56
C ALA A 26 -13.74 22.46 -14.20
N GLY A 27 -13.18 22.60 -13.00
CA GLY A 27 -12.09 23.56 -12.77
C GLY A 27 -12.48 24.98 -12.37
N ARG A 28 -13.05 25.18 -11.18
CA ARG A 28 -13.02 26.49 -10.51
C ARG A 28 -12.67 26.36 -9.04
N GLN A 29 -11.63 27.07 -8.62
CA GLN A 29 -11.14 27.12 -7.24
C GLN A 29 -12.21 27.65 -6.25
N GLU A 30 -13.12 28.50 -6.74
CA GLU A 30 -14.28 29.02 -5.99
C GLU A 30 -15.23 27.91 -5.48
N PHE A 31 -15.34 26.78 -6.20
CA PHE A 31 -16.15 25.64 -5.77
C PHE A 31 -15.41 24.74 -4.78
N ALA A 32 -14.08 24.71 -4.83
CA ALA A 32 -13.24 23.92 -3.93
C ALA A 32 -13.43 24.33 -2.47
N ASP A 33 -13.34 25.63 -2.17
CA ASP A 33 -13.44 26.10 -0.79
C ASP A 33 -14.84 25.87 -0.20
N SER A 34 -15.86 25.87 -1.05
CA SER A 34 -17.23 25.50 -0.68
C SER A 34 -17.37 24.04 -0.25
N LEU A 35 -16.49 23.12 -0.66
CA LEU A 35 -16.54 21.71 -0.28
C LEU A 35 -15.83 21.40 1.04
N SER A 36 -15.02 22.30 1.58
CA SER A 36 -14.32 22.09 2.87
C SER A 36 -15.25 21.70 4.04
N PRO A 37 -16.45 22.29 4.21
CA PRO A 37 -17.40 21.86 5.23
C PRO A 37 -17.91 20.42 5.08
N LEU A 38 -17.80 19.81 3.89
CA LEU A 38 -18.19 18.42 3.67
C LEU A 38 -17.28 17.48 4.47
N ILE A 39 -15.98 17.79 4.60
CA ILE A 39 -15.02 16.97 5.37
C ILE A 39 -15.47 16.86 6.83
N ASN A 40 -15.80 18.01 7.45
CA ASN A 40 -16.24 18.07 8.84
C ASN A 40 -17.68 17.56 9.01
N GLY A 41 -18.56 17.84 8.05
CA GLY A 41 -19.96 17.43 8.08
C GLY A 41 -20.18 15.95 7.77
N PHE A 42 -19.24 15.28 7.09
CA PHE A 42 -19.33 13.87 6.74
C PHE A 42 -19.43 12.98 7.99
N VAL A 43 -18.62 13.31 9.00
CA VAL A 43 -18.56 12.61 10.29
C VAL A 43 -19.70 13.05 11.21
N LEU A 44 -20.02 14.36 11.24
CA LEU A 44 -20.88 14.94 12.27
C LEU A 44 -22.38 14.99 11.93
N LYS A 45 -22.79 14.80 10.67
CA LYS A 45 -24.22 14.95 10.27
C LYS A 45 -24.91 13.64 9.94
N GLU A 46 -26.20 13.61 10.30
CA GLU A 46 -27.14 12.55 9.96
C GLU A 46 -27.42 12.53 8.45
N LEU A 47 -26.60 11.77 7.71
CA LEU A 47 -26.74 11.59 6.28
C LEU A 47 -27.03 10.12 5.98
N LEU A 48 -27.94 9.86 5.04
CA LEU A 48 -28.14 8.52 4.51
C LEU A 48 -26.83 7.95 3.96
N TRP A 49 -26.67 6.63 4.03
CA TRP A 49 -25.45 5.95 3.52
C TRP A 49 -25.20 6.24 2.03
N SER A 50 -26.26 6.36 1.24
CA SER A 50 -26.20 6.70 -0.19
C SER A 50 -25.65 8.12 -0.40
N THR A 51 -26.06 9.07 0.44
CA THR A 51 -25.55 10.44 0.45
C THR A 51 -24.08 10.47 0.87
N LYS A 52 -23.69 9.70 1.90
CA LYS A 52 -22.28 9.55 2.30
C LYS A 52 -21.45 8.94 1.15
N LEU A 53 -21.97 7.93 0.45
CA LEU A 53 -21.27 7.34 -0.70
C LEU A 53 -21.04 8.36 -1.83
N GLN A 54 -22.02 9.23 -2.12
CA GLN A 54 -21.82 10.32 -3.07
C GLN A 54 -20.82 11.37 -2.55
N GLY A 55 -20.82 11.63 -1.23
CA GLY A 55 -19.81 12.45 -0.57
C GLY A 55 -18.38 11.92 -0.79
N LEU A 56 -18.16 10.62 -0.63
CA LEU A 56 -16.85 9.98 -0.89
C LEU A 56 -16.41 10.17 -2.34
N LYS A 57 -17.32 9.97 -3.31
CA LYS A 57 -17.04 10.22 -4.73
C LYS A 57 -16.71 11.69 -4.99
N CYS A 58 -17.47 12.62 -4.41
CA CYS A 58 -17.22 14.06 -4.53
C CYS A 58 -15.83 14.42 -4.01
N LEU A 59 -15.47 13.96 -2.81
CA LEU A 59 -14.13 14.16 -2.22
C LEU A 59 -13.01 13.55 -3.07
N THR A 60 -13.23 12.37 -3.64
CA THR A 60 -12.30 11.70 -4.56
C THR A 60 -12.06 12.57 -5.80
N LEU A 61 -13.12 13.05 -6.43
CA LEU A 61 -13.03 13.87 -7.63
C LEU A 61 -12.38 15.23 -7.35
N TRP A 62 -12.65 15.80 -6.17
CA TRP A 62 -12.02 17.04 -5.73
C TRP A 62 -10.51 16.88 -5.47
N LEU A 63 -10.06 15.75 -4.93
CA LEU A 63 -8.63 15.42 -4.90
C LEU A 63 -8.08 15.30 -6.33
N LEU A 64 -8.75 14.59 -7.23
CA LEU A 64 -8.27 14.38 -8.60
C LEU A 64 -8.28 15.66 -9.46
N SER A 65 -9.07 16.69 -9.11
CA SER A 65 -8.97 18.01 -9.75
C SER A 65 -7.72 18.80 -9.34
N ARG A 66 -6.88 18.24 -8.44
CA ARG A 66 -5.60 18.79 -7.95
C ARG A 66 -5.75 20.15 -7.25
N GLN A 67 -6.96 20.45 -6.77
CA GLN A 67 -7.28 21.66 -6.03
C GLN A 67 -6.98 21.54 -4.52
N ILE A 68 -6.58 20.36 -4.04
CA ILE A 68 -6.29 20.10 -2.63
C ILE A 68 -4.90 19.48 -2.50
N THR A 69 -4.06 20.06 -1.64
CA THR A 69 -2.74 19.51 -1.32
C THR A 69 -2.46 19.59 0.18
N GLY A 70 -1.36 18.98 0.62
CA GLY A 70 -0.89 19.05 2.01
C GLY A 70 -1.88 18.47 3.02
N ASN A 71 -2.08 19.19 4.13
CA ASN A 71 -2.85 18.72 5.28
C ASN A 71 -4.31 18.38 4.94
N LYS A 72 -4.98 19.16 4.08
CA LYS A 72 -6.36 18.89 3.67
C LYS A 72 -6.48 17.56 2.91
N ALA A 73 -5.54 17.29 2.01
CA ALA A 73 -5.52 16.02 1.28
C ALA A 73 -5.31 14.84 2.26
N LYS A 74 -4.36 14.98 3.19
CA LYS A 74 -4.11 13.97 4.23
C LYS A 74 -5.34 13.70 5.11
N GLN A 75 -6.12 14.71 5.47
CA GLN A 75 -7.37 14.53 6.22
C GLN A 75 -8.40 13.69 5.45
N ILE A 76 -8.55 13.93 4.14
CA ILE A 76 -9.49 13.15 3.30
C ILE A 76 -9.00 11.70 3.16
N LEU A 77 -7.69 11.49 2.95
CA LEU A 77 -7.11 10.14 2.90
C LEU A 77 -7.31 9.39 4.23
N ASN A 78 -7.06 10.06 5.36
CA ASN A 78 -7.29 9.49 6.69
C ASN A 78 -8.75 9.13 6.92
N LEU A 79 -9.71 9.92 6.41
CA LEU A 79 -11.13 9.59 6.46
C LEU A 79 -11.44 8.31 5.68
N PHE A 80 -10.88 8.14 4.48
CA PHE A 80 -11.05 6.90 3.71
C PHE A 80 -10.49 5.70 4.46
N CYS A 81 -9.25 5.80 4.98
CA CYS A 81 -8.65 4.72 5.78
C CYS A 81 -9.44 4.43 7.05
N TRP A 82 -9.94 5.45 7.74
CA TRP A 82 -10.75 5.30 8.95
C TRP A 82 -12.04 4.52 8.68
N LEU A 83 -12.75 4.81 7.58
CA LEU A 83 -13.95 4.07 7.19
C LEU A 83 -13.69 2.58 6.93
N ILE A 84 -12.53 2.25 6.35
CA ILE A 84 -12.15 0.86 6.13
C ILE A 84 -11.82 0.19 7.47
N ARG A 85 -10.99 0.84 8.30
CA ARG A 85 -10.52 0.31 9.59
C ARG A 85 -11.63 0.11 10.62
N THR A 86 -12.63 0.98 10.62
CA THR A 86 -13.81 0.90 11.50
C THR A 86 -14.90 0.00 10.94
N GLU A 87 -14.61 -0.75 9.87
CA GLU A 87 -15.57 -1.60 9.20
C GLU A 87 -16.86 -0.88 8.73
N GLY A 88 -16.75 0.41 8.41
CA GLY A 88 -17.87 1.28 8.06
C GLY A 88 -18.74 1.74 9.24
N ILE A 89 -18.32 1.49 10.48
CA ILE A 89 -18.99 1.99 11.69
C ILE A 89 -18.67 3.47 11.86
N LEU A 90 -19.70 4.29 12.05
CA LEU A 90 -19.53 5.71 12.36
C LEU A 90 -19.94 5.94 13.82
N GLU A 91 -19.19 6.78 14.53
CA GLU A 91 -19.56 7.22 15.88
C GLU A 91 -20.97 7.82 15.86
N ASN A 92 -21.83 7.40 16.80
CA ASN A 92 -23.28 7.70 16.87
C ASN A 92 -24.19 6.95 15.87
N TRP A 93 -23.68 5.97 15.12
CA TRP A 93 -24.43 5.22 14.09
C TRP A 93 -24.25 3.70 14.20
N GLU A 94 -24.27 3.18 15.42
CA GLU A 94 -24.14 1.74 15.68
C GLU A 94 -25.26 0.90 15.00
N TYR A 95 -26.37 1.53 14.60
CA TYR A 95 -27.52 0.90 13.94
C TYR A 95 -27.46 0.86 12.39
N LEU A 96 -26.35 1.25 11.75
CA LEU A 96 -26.22 1.09 10.30
C LEU A 96 -26.28 -0.39 9.92
N SER A 97 -27.12 -0.71 8.93
CA SER A 97 -27.22 -2.08 8.42
C SER A 97 -25.85 -2.57 7.92
N LEU A 98 -25.61 -3.89 8.03
CA LEU A 98 -24.40 -4.53 7.51
C LEU A 98 -24.17 -4.20 6.02
N VAL A 99 -25.26 -4.09 5.24
CA VAL A 99 -25.21 -3.71 3.82
C VAL A 99 -24.70 -2.28 3.65
N SER A 100 -25.20 -1.32 4.44
CA SER A 100 -24.74 0.07 4.40
C SER A 100 -23.26 0.18 4.76
N ARG A 101 -22.82 -0.55 5.79
CA ARG A 101 -21.41 -0.61 6.21
C ARG A 101 -20.53 -1.17 5.10
N ALA A 102 -20.93 -2.27 4.47
CA ALA A 102 -20.22 -2.88 3.34
C ALA A 102 -20.07 -1.90 2.15
N HIS A 103 -21.12 -1.14 1.83
CA HIS A 103 -21.06 -0.10 0.80
C HIS A 103 -20.10 1.04 1.16
N LEU A 104 -20.05 1.47 2.42
CA LEU A 104 -19.13 2.50 2.87
C LEU A 104 -17.67 2.02 2.81
N ARG A 105 -17.39 0.80 3.26
CA ARG A 105 -16.05 0.19 3.15
C ARG A 105 -15.60 0.10 1.70
N LEU A 106 -16.44 -0.44 0.81
CA LEU A 106 -16.13 -0.54 -0.61
C LEU A 106 -15.96 0.86 -1.24
N GLY A 107 -16.84 1.81 -0.92
CA GLY A 107 -16.75 3.18 -1.41
C GLY A 107 -15.43 3.86 -1.04
N ALA A 108 -15.01 3.73 0.22
CA ALA A 108 -13.76 4.26 0.73
C ALA A 108 -12.54 3.57 0.10
N ALA A 109 -12.55 2.23 0.00
CA ALA A 109 -11.49 1.46 -0.63
C ALA A 109 -11.30 1.84 -2.12
N LEU A 110 -12.40 1.97 -2.87
CA LEU A 110 -12.35 2.36 -4.27
C LEU A 110 -11.90 3.82 -4.47
N ALA A 111 -12.27 4.73 -3.56
CA ALA A 111 -11.78 6.10 -3.53
C ALA A 111 -10.26 6.13 -3.29
N LEU A 112 -9.78 5.40 -2.28
CA LEU A 112 -8.37 5.30 -1.94
C LEU A 112 -7.54 4.68 -3.08
N LEU A 113 -8.01 3.58 -3.68
CA LEU A 113 -7.42 2.95 -4.86
C LEU A 113 -7.37 3.90 -6.07
N LYS A 114 -8.39 4.74 -6.23
CA LYS A 114 -8.42 5.68 -7.35
C LYS A 114 -7.41 6.81 -7.17
N VAL A 115 -7.31 7.34 -5.95
CA VAL A 115 -6.41 8.44 -5.61
C VAL A 115 -4.95 7.99 -5.54
N SER A 116 -4.66 6.76 -5.12
CA SER A 116 -3.29 6.21 -5.08
C SER A 116 -2.65 6.04 -6.45
N GLN A 117 -3.40 6.18 -7.54
CA GLN A 117 -2.86 6.24 -8.92
C GLN A 117 -2.21 7.57 -9.26
N GLU A 118 -2.34 8.59 -8.41
CA GLU A 118 -1.66 9.88 -8.54
C GLU A 118 -0.45 9.94 -7.59
N PRO A 119 0.78 10.12 -8.11
CA PRO A 119 1.99 10.06 -7.28
C PRO A 119 2.01 11.01 -6.07
N CYS A 120 1.39 12.19 -6.20
CA CYS A 120 1.34 13.19 -5.13
C CYS A 120 0.48 12.78 -3.93
N TYR A 121 -0.51 11.91 -4.13
CA TYR A 121 -1.33 11.39 -3.04
C TYR A 121 -0.83 10.04 -2.56
N TYR A 122 -0.30 9.22 -3.45
CA TYR A 122 0.41 8.00 -3.09
C TYR A 122 1.57 8.26 -2.12
N SER A 123 2.30 9.36 -2.29
CA SER A 123 3.39 9.73 -1.37
C SER A 123 2.92 10.07 0.04
N LEU A 124 1.63 10.38 0.23
CA LEU A 124 1.04 10.68 1.54
C LEU A 124 0.54 9.44 2.29
N LEU A 125 0.41 8.30 1.60
CA LEU A 125 -0.05 7.04 2.19
C LEU A 125 1.09 6.36 2.93
N SER A 126 0.81 5.91 4.15
CA SER A 126 1.71 5.06 4.91
C SER A 126 1.64 3.62 4.41
N GLN A 127 2.64 2.80 4.78
CA GLN A 127 2.63 1.37 4.46
C GLN A 127 1.40 0.65 5.05
N GLN A 128 0.96 1.06 6.23
CA GLN A 128 -0.22 0.52 6.89
C GLN A 128 -1.51 0.85 6.13
N ASP A 129 -1.58 2.00 5.46
CA ASP A 129 -2.74 2.36 4.63
C ASP A 129 -2.83 1.49 3.38
N ILE A 130 -1.68 1.14 2.79
CA ILE A 130 -1.59 0.22 1.64
C ILE A 130 -1.96 -1.21 2.04
N GLN A 131 -1.49 -1.67 3.20
CA GLN A 131 -1.86 -2.97 3.77
C GLN A 131 -3.37 -3.04 4.03
N LEU A 132 -3.93 -2.00 4.66
CA LEU A 132 -5.37 -1.87 4.91
C LEU A 132 -6.18 -1.94 3.61
N LEU A 133 -5.74 -1.21 2.57
CA LEU A 133 -6.38 -1.26 1.25
C LEU A 133 -6.28 -2.66 0.62
N SER A 134 -5.14 -3.35 0.79
CA SER A 134 -4.92 -4.69 0.23
C SER A 134 -5.82 -5.74 0.86
N LEU A 135 -6.09 -5.63 2.17
CA LEU A 135 -6.98 -6.55 2.91
C LEU A 135 -8.45 -6.49 2.46
N MET A 136 -8.86 -5.47 1.70
CA MET A 136 -10.22 -5.40 1.13
C MET A 136 -10.57 -6.56 0.20
N ILE A 137 -9.55 -7.26 -0.33
CA ILE A 137 -9.77 -8.47 -1.11
C ILE A 137 -10.28 -9.64 -0.26
N ASN A 138 -10.17 -9.55 1.07
CA ASN A 138 -10.64 -10.53 2.06
C ASN A 138 -11.79 -9.98 2.93
N ASP A 139 -12.49 -8.93 2.49
CA ASP A 139 -13.67 -8.40 3.19
C ASP A 139 -14.70 -9.49 3.52
N GLU A 140 -15.39 -9.37 4.66
CA GLU A 140 -16.45 -10.29 5.08
C GLU A 140 -17.56 -10.44 4.01
N CYS A 141 -17.85 -9.36 3.28
CA CYS A 141 -18.90 -9.32 2.27
C CYS A 141 -18.35 -9.73 0.90
N PHE A 142 -18.89 -10.82 0.36
CA PHE A 142 -18.53 -11.34 -0.97
C PHE A 142 -18.58 -10.27 -2.07
N GLN A 143 -19.63 -9.44 -2.08
CA GLN A 143 -19.81 -8.39 -3.08
C GLN A 143 -18.73 -7.31 -2.99
N VAL A 144 -18.21 -7.04 -1.78
CA VAL A 144 -17.09 -6.12 -1.57
C VAL A 144 -15.81 -6.72 -2.12
N ARG A 145 -15.49 -7.99 -1.77
CA ARG A 145 -14.32 -8.72 -2.31
C ARG A 145 -14.32 -8.73 -3.84
N GLU A 146 -15.45 -9.11 -4.43
CA GLU A 146 -15.60 -9.25 -5.88
C GLU A 146 -15.47 -7.89 -6.60
N ALA A 147 -16.16 -6.87 -6.10
CA ALA A 147 -16.13 -5.54 -6.71
C ALA A 147 -14.75 -4.88 -6.58
N PHE A 148 -14.10 -5.04 -5.42
CA PHE A 148 -12.77 -4.52 -5.18
C PHE A 148 -11.74 -5.18 -6.09
N ALA A 149 -11.71 -6.52 -6.16
CA ALA A 149 -10.80 -7.28 -7.02
C ALA A 149 -10.92 -6.87 -8.50
N LYS A 150 -12.15 -6.72 -9.00
CA LYS A 150 -12.42 -6.26 -10.38
C LYS A 150 -11.85 -4.85 -10.65
N LYS A 151 -12.01 -3.92 -9.71
CA LYS A 151 -11.53 -2.54 -9.85
C LYS A 151 -10.02 -2.44 -9.70
N LEU A 152 -9.43 -3.18 -8.76
CA LEU A 152 -7.99 -3.31 -8.58
C LEU A 152 -7.34 -3.85 -9.86
N HIS A 153 -7.86 -4.95 -10.39
CA HIS A 153 -7.39 -5.54 -11.64
C HIS A 153 -7.40 -4.53 -12.79
N LYS A 154 -8.51 -3.82 -13.01
CA LYS A 154 -8.63 -2.79 -14.05
C LYS A 154 -7.61 -1.66 -13.87
N ALA A 155 -7.39 -1.20 -12.63
CA ALA A 155 -6.44 -0.14 -12.33
C ALA A 155 -4.98 -0.55 -12.60
N LEU A 156 -4.65 -1.81 -12.32
CA LEU A 156 -3.33 -2.38 -12.59
C LEU A 156 -3.09 -2.65 -14.08
N LEU A 157 -4.12 -3.03 -14.85
CA LEU A 157 -4.01 -3.29 -16.29
C LEU A 157 -3.68 -2.04 -17.11
N VAL A 158 -4.17 -0.86 -16.67
CA VAL A 158 -3.83 0.42 -17.31
C VAL A 158 -2.46 0.96 -16.87
N LEU A 159 -1.69 0.19 -16.09
CA LEU A 159 -0.35 0.50 -15.61
C LEU A 159 -0.26 1.83 -14.82
N ARG A 160 -1.36 2.26 -14.20
CA ARG A 160 -1.41 3.48 -13.39
C ARG A 160 -1.36 3.22 -11.89
N ALA A 161 -1.91 2.10 -11.43
CA ALA A 161 -1.86 1.74 -10.01
C ALA A 161 -0.42 1.33 -9.61
N PRO A 162 0.02 1.67 -8.39
CA PRO A 162 1.28 1.19 -7.83
C PRO A 162 1.42 -0.33 -7.96
N LEU A 163 2.59 -0.80 -8.39
CA LEU A 163 2.86 -2.23 -8.59
C LEU A 163 2.62 -3.06 -7.34
N GLU A 164 2.89 -2.49 -6.16
CA GLU A 164 2.68 -3.14 -4.87
C GLU A 164 1.25 -3.64 -4.64
N LEU A 165 0.24 -2.97 -5.22
CA LEU A 165 -1.15 -3.40 -5.09
C LEU A 165 -1.45 -4.68 -5.87
N LEU A 166 -0.57 -5.12 -6.78
CA LEU A 166 -0.65 -6.45 -7.38
C LEU A 166 -0.45 -7.54 -6.31
N ALA A 167 0.32 -7.26 -5.25
CA ALA A 167 0.54 -8.20 -4.15
C ALA A 167 -0.74 -8.54 -3.39
N ALA A 168 -1.75 -7.64 -3.39
CA ALA A 168 -3.03 -7.89 -2.73
C ALA A 168 -3.71 -9.18 -3.26
N PHE A 169 -3.52 -9.54 -4.54
CA PHE A 169 -4.08 -10.78 -5.09
C PHE A 169 -3.55 -12.06 -4.42
N SER A 170 -2.38 -12.02 -3.76
CA SER A 170 -1.88 -13.17 -2.98
C SER A 170 -2.83 -13.56 -1.84
N LEU A 171 -3.48 -12.57 -1.20
CA LEU A 171 -4.41 -12.78 -0.10
C LEU A 171 -5.70 -13.50 -0.53
N ALA A 172 -6.06 -13.42 -1.83
CA ALA A 172 -7.22 -14.11 -2.37
C ALA A 172 -7.12 -15.64 -2.28
N ALA A 173 -5.93 -16.21 -2.03
CA ALA A 173 -5.78 -17.64 -1.74
C ALA A 173 -6.54 -18.09 -0.49
N LYS A 174 -6.87 -17.15 0.41
CA LYS A 174 -7.68 -17.37 1.62
C LYS A 174 -9.17 -17.18 1.39
N ASP A 175 -9.63 -16.81 0.19
CA ASP A 175 -11.06 -16.59 -0.05
C ASP A 175 -11.82 -17.92 0.10
N PRO A 176 -12.89 -17.99 0.91
CA PRO A 176 -13.68 -19.21 1.04
C PRO A 176 -14.37 -19.63 -0.27
N VAL A 177 -14.48 -18.72 -1.24
CA VAL A 177 -15.07 -18.98 -2.55
C VAL A 177 -13.96 -19.28 -3.57
N LEU A 178 -13.80 -20.55 -3.93
CA LEU A 178 -12.75 -21.01 -4.88
C LEU A 178 -12.74 -20.22 -6.20
N LYS A 179 -13.91 -19.81 -6.70
CA LYS A 179 -14.03 -19.01 -7.93
C LYS A 179 -13.31 -17.66 -7.81
N CYS A 180 -13.27 -17.05 -6.62
CA CYS A 180 -12.50 -15.84 -6.35
C CYS A 180 -11.00 -16.11 -6.47
N CYS A 181 -10.50 -17.22 -5.92
CA CYS A 181 -9.10 -17.63 -6.04
C CYS A 181 -8.71 -17.83 -7.51
N THR A 182 -9.55 -18.54 -8.28
CA THR A 182 -9.33 -18.75 -9.72
C THR A 182 -9.34 -17.41 -10.48
N HIS A 183 -10.29 -16.52 -10.17
CA HIS A 183 -10.36 -15.19 -10.79
C HIS A 183 -9.13 -14.35 -10.48
N ALA A 184 -8.68 -14.31 -9.22
CA ALA A 184 -7.48 -13.62 -8.79
C ALA A 184 -6.25 -14.08 -9.57
N ARG A 185 -6.07 -15.41 -9.74
CA ARG A 185 -4.98 -15.98 -10.54
C ARG A 185 -5.03 -15.53 -12.01
N VAL A 186 -6.22 -15.47 -12.61
CA VAL A 186 -6.41 -14.94 -13.98
C VAL A 186 -6.01 -13.45 -14.03
N CYS A 187 -6.44 -12.65 -13.06
CA CYS A 187 -6.10 -11.23 -12.96
C CYS A 187 -4.59 -11.00 -12.83
N VAL A 188 -3.89 -11.83 -12.04
CA VAL A 188 -2.43 -11.81 -11.90
C VAL A 188 -1.76 -12.16 -13.23
N LYS A 189 -2.16 -13.26 -13.88
CA LYS A 189 -1.62 -13.68 -15.19
C LYS A 189 -1.76 -12.61 -16.26
N GLN A 190 -2.93 -11.99 -16.36
CA GLN A 190 -3.14 -10.91 -17.32
C GLN A 190 -2.26 -9.69 -17.00
N ASN A 191 -2.16 -9.29 -15.74
CA ASN A 191 -1.31 -8.16 -15.34
C ASN A 191 0.18 -8.38 -15.61
N ILE A 192 0.68 -9.59 -15.35
CA ILE A 192 2.06 -9.98 -15.62
C ILE A 192 2.31 -9.95 -17.14
N ASN A 193 1.44 -10.58 -17.92
CA ASN A 193 1.58 -10.63 -19.38
C ASN A 193 1.53 -9.23 -20.01
N THR A 194 0.59 -8.38 -19.60
CA THR A 194 0.50 -6.99 -20.08
C THR A 194 1.79 -6.21 -19.79
N ARG A 195 2.35 -6.35 -18.59
CA ARG A 195 3.62 -5.70 -18.22
C ARG A 195 4.80 -6.22 -19.03
N ARG A 196 4.97 -7.54 -19.15
CA ARG A 196 6.05 -8.15 -19.95
C ARG A 196 5.96 -7.71 -21.43
N SER A 197 4.77 -7.76 -22.02
CA SER A 197 4.54 -7.26 -23.39
C SER A 197 4.82 -5.77 -23.54
N TYR A 198 4.48 -4.94 -22.55
CA TYR A 198 4.77 -3.51 -22.57
C TYR A 198 6.28 -3.25 -22.51
N ILE A 199 7.00 -3.91 -21.59
CA ILE A 199 8.46 -3.80 -21.45
C ILE A 199 9.16 -4.20 -22.76
N GLN A 200 8.77 -5.33 -23.34
CA GLN A 200 9.35 -5.84 -24.59
C GLN A 200 9.18 -4.87 -25.77
N LYS A 201 8.02 -4.20 -25.86
CA LYS A 201 7.70 -3.29 -26.96
C LYS A 201 8.38 -1.92 -26.85
N HIS A 202 8.62 -1.44 -25.64
CA HIS A 202 9.00 -0.03 -25.42
C HIS A 202 10.44 0.19 -24.99
N GLY A 203 11.24 -0.86 -24.69
CA GLY A 203 12.65 -0.71 -24.39
C GLY A 203 12.92 0.22 -23.20
N LEU A 204 12.47 -0.19 -22.01
CA LEU A 204 12.41 0.69 -20.84
C LEU A 204 13.75 0.89 -20.12
N GLN A 205 13.89 2.05 -19.48
CA GLN A 205 15.01 2.38 -18.60
C GLN A 205 14.86 1.74 -17.21
N ARG A 206 15.97 1.66 -16.47
CA ARG A 206 16.03 0.97 -15.18
C ARG A 206 15.04 1.53 -14.15
N GLU A 207 14.86 2.84 -14.12
CA GLU A 207 13.96 3.53 -13.19
C GLU A 207 12.49 3.16 -13.47
N GLN A 208 12.14 2.98 -14.74
CA GLN A 208 10.79 2.57 -15.15
C GLN A 208 10.53 1.09 -14.83
N LEU A 209 11.57 0.25 -14.96
CA LEU A 209 11.48 -1.18 -14.63
C LEU A 209 11.15 -1.41 -13.15
N ILE A 210 11.57 -0.53 -12.24
CA ILE A 210 11.22 -0.62 -10.81
C ILE A 210 9.69 -0.70 -10.63
N HIS A 211 8.93 0.03 -11.44
CA HIS A 211 7.48 0.13 -11.33
C HIS A 211 6.72 -0.80 -12.27
N LEU A 212 7.39 -1.42 -13.25
CA LEU A 212 6.75 -2.19 -14.32
C LEU A 212 7.16 -3.65 -14.38
N LEU A 213 8.37 -4.01 -13.94
CA LEU A 213 8.85 -5.38 -13.95
C LEU A 213 8.01 -6.23 -12.98
N PRO A 214 7.32 -7.29 -13.44
CA PRO A 214 6.43 -8.07 -12.58
C PRO A 214 7.09 -8.68 -11.35
N GLU A 215 8.35 -9.11 -11.47
CA GLU A 215 9.12 -9.75 -10.41
C GLU A 215 9.33 -8.81 -9.21
N ASN A 216 9.28 -7.48 -9.42
CA ASN A 216 9.33 -6.49 -8.35
C ASN A 216 8.08 -6.49 -7.45
N VAL A 217 7.05 -7.29 -7.75
CA VAL A 217 5.93 -7.53 -6.81
C VAL A 217 6.37 -8.38 -5.61
N VAL A 218 7.40 -9.22 -5.75
CA VAL A 218 7.79 -10.21 -4.72
C VAL A 218 8.14 -9.54 -3.39
N PRO A 219 8.94 -8.46 -3.32
CA PRO A 219 9.21 -7.78 -2.06
C PRO A 219 7.95 -7.24 -1.36
N TYR A 220 7.02 -6.67 -2.13
CA TYR A 220 5.76 -6.15 -1.58
C TYR A 220 4.86 -7.27 -1.08
N MET A 221 4.80 -8.40 -1.78
CA MET A 221 4.04 -9.58 -1.37
C MET A 221 4.60 -10.21 -0.10
N VAL A 222 5.92 -10.38 -0.03
CA VAL A 222 6.58 -10.91 1.18
C VAL A 222 6.32 -10.00 2.38
N HIS A 223 6.45 -8.68 2.21
CA HIS A 223 6.17 -7.71 3.27
C HIS A 223 4.69 -7.77 3.69
N LEU A 224 3.76 -7.71 2.73
CA LEU A 224 2.31 -7.78 3.00
C LEU A 224 1.95 -9.04 3.80
N LEU A 225 2.46 -10.20 3.42
CA LEU A 225 2.19 -11.47 4.09
C LEU A 225 2.87 -11.60 5.45
N ALA A 226 4.04 -11.01 5.64
CA ALA A 226 4.69 -10.94 6.96
C ALA A 226 3.87 -10.10 7.96
N HIS A 227 3.14 -9.09 7.47
CA HIS A 227 2.25 -8.23 8.27
C HIS A 227 0.77 -8.61 8.18
N ASP A 228 0.45 -9.74 7.58
CA ASP A 228 -0.92 -10.25 7.53
C ASP A 228 -1.46 -10.44 8.96
N PRO A 229 -2.68 -9.95 9.29
CA PRO A 229 -3.26 -10.05 10.63
C PRO A 229 -3.41 -11.49 11.14
N ASP A 230 -3.59 -12.47 10.25
CA ASP A 230 -3.75 -13.87 10.61
C ASP A 230 -2.39 -14.56 10.87
N PHE A 231 -1.27 -13.97 10.40
CA PHE A 231 0.07 -14.49 10.61
C PHE A 231 0.71 -13.94 11.88
N THR A 232 0.42 -14.62 12.99
CA THR A 232 0.80 -14.20 14.35
C THR A 232 1.94 -15.04 14.95
N ASP A 233 2.08 -16.33 14.60
CA ASP A 233 3.19 -17.18 15.05
C ASP A 233 3.85 -17.91 13.87
N THR A 234 5.14 -17.67 13.68
CA THR A 234 5.98 -18.31 12.64
C THR A 234 6.13 -19.81 12.80
N ARG A 235 5.74 -20.38 13.94
CA ARG A 235 5.76 -21.82 14.23
C ARG A 235 4.41 -22.50 14.01
N ASN A 236 3.35 -21.72 13.80
CA ASN A 236 2.03 -22.28 13.53
C ASN A 236 2.00 -22.85 12.11
N HIS A 237 1.84 -24.17 12.00
CA HIS A 237 1.82 -24.87 10.72
C HIS A 237 0.65 -24.45 9.84
N CYS A 238 -0.56 -24.29 10.40
CA CYS A 238 -1.73 -23.86 9.64
C CYS A 238 -1.55 -22.46 9.03
N GLN A 239 -1.06 -21.49 9.83
CA GLN A 239 -0.77 -20.15 9.32
C GLN A 239 0.36 -20.17 8.27
N THR A 240 1.38 -21.00 8.48
CA THR A 240 2.48 -21.18 7.52
C THR A 240 1.99 -21.75 6.19
N ASP A 241 1.05 -22.70 6.22
CA ASP A 241 0.42 -23.26 5.02
C ASP A 241 -0.42 -22.20 4.30
N ASP A 242 -1.12 -21.33 5.02
CA ASP A 242 -1.85 -20.21 4.42
C ASP A 242 -0.88 -19.25 3.71
N ILE A 243 0.24 -18.89 4.35
CA ILE A 243 1.29 -18.08 3.71
C ILE A 243 1.83 -18.76 2.45
N LYS A 244 2.08 -20.08 2.49
CA LYS A 244 2.53 -20.86 1.33
C LYS A 244 1.52 -20.78 0.17
N ARG A 245 0.23 -20.95 0.45
CA ARG A 245 -0.85 -20.82 -0.57
C ARG A 245 -0.92 -19.40 -1.15
N CYS A 246 -0.83 -18.38 -0.30
CA CYS A 246 -0.83 -16.97 -0.74
C CYS A 246 0.36 -16.65 -1.66
N LEU A 247 1.57 -17.03 -1.26
CA LEU A 247 2.78 -16.85 -2.06
C LEU A 247 2.65 -17.57 -3.41
N TRP A 248 2.19 -18.83 -3.37
CA TRP A 248 2.09 -19.67 -4.55
C TRP A 248 1.12 -19.10 -5.60
N LEU A 249 0.00 -18.50 -5.20
CA LEU A 249 -0.98 -17.92 -6.13
C LEU A 249 -0.34 -16.95 -7.15
N VAL A 250 0.65 -16.16 -6.71
CA VAL A 250 1.38 -15.22 -7.56
C VAL A 250 2.65 -15.84 -8.14
N LEU A 251 3.44 -16.54 -7.32
CA LEU A 251 4.72 -17.14 -7.75
C LEU A 251 4.52 -18.15 -8.87
N GLU A 252 3.48 -18.98 -8.82
CA GLU A 252 3.18 -19.96 -9.87
C GLU A 252 3.02 -19.31 -11.25
N VAL A 253 2.49 -18.09 -11.30
CA VAL A 253 2.34 -17.34 -12.54
C VAL A 253 3.66 -16.71 -12.96
N LEU A 254 4.43 -16.13 -12.04
CA LEU A 254 5.75 -15.57 -12.32
C LEU A 254 6.73 -16.63 -12.83
N LEU A 255 6.69 -17.83 -12.23
CA LEU A 255 7.55 -18.98 -12.52
C LEU A 255 7.15 -19.76 -13.78
N SER A 256 6.02 -19.40 -14.39
CA SER A 256 5.55 -20.05 -15.63
C SER A 256 6.49 -19.85 -16.82
N ARG A 257 7.38 -18.84 -16.77
CA ARG A 257 8.39 -18.55 -17.79
C ARG A 257 9.61 -17.87 -17.16
N ASP A 258 10.77 -18.48 -17.35
CA ASP A 258 12.06 -17.93 -16.93
C ASP A 258 12.67 -17.04 -18.03
N GLU A 259 12.05 -15.89 -18.26
CA GLU A 259 12.54 -14.90 -19.21
C GLU A 259 13.60 -14.00 -18.54
N ASN A 260 14.80 -13.91 -19.11
CA ASN A 260 15.90 -13.06 -18.61
C ASN A 260 16.33 -13.38 -17.17
N ASN A 261 16.42 -14.67 -16.80
CA ASN A 261 16.79 -15.13 -15.47
C ASN A 261 15.86 -14.56 -14.37
N SER A 262 14.55 -14.46 -14.66
CA SER A 262 13.55 -13.89 -13.73
C SER A 262 13.48 -14.69 -12.43
N HIS A 263 13.70 -16.01 -12.49
CA HIS A 263 13.69 -16.87 -11.30
C HIS A 263 14.88 -16.55 -10.38
N ALA A 264 16.09 -16.46 -10.95
CA ALA A 264 17.28 -16.04 -10.21
C ALA A 264 17.12 -14.61 -9.65
N TYR A 265 16.50 -13.69 -10.40
CA TYR A 265 16.25 -12.32 -9.96
C TYR A 265 15.38 -12.29 -8.70
N MET A 266 14.29 -13.06 -8.67
CA MET A 266 13.43 -13.18 -7.49
C MET A 266 14.15 -13.81 -6.30
N LEU A 267 14.97 -14.86 -6.52
CA LEU A 267 15.81 -15.47 -5.48
C LEU A 267 16.79 -14.45 -4.88
N ARG A 268 17.48 -13.67 -5.72
CA ARG A 268 18.37 -12.60 -5.25
C ARG A 268 17.60 -11.51 -4.48
N ALA A 269 16.36 -11.21 -4.86
CA ALA A 269 15.54 -10.25 -4.12
C ALA A 269 15.25 -10.77 -2.71
N LEU A 270 14.90 -12.06 -2.57
CA LEU A 270 14.68 -12.74 -1.30
C LEU A 270 15.94 -12.79 -0.44
N GLU A 271 17.09 -13.14 -1.02
CA GLU A 271 18.41 -13.09 -0.35
C GLU A 271 18.72 -11.69 0.19
N ASN A 272 18.45 -10.65 -0.61
CA ASN A 272 18.68 -9.28 -0.22
C ASN A 272 17.74 -8.85 0.91
N MET A 273 16.45 -9.22 0.87
CA MET A 273 15.49 -8.91 1.94
C MET A 273 15.91 -9.52 3.28
N LYS A 274 16.48 -10.73 3.28
CA LYS A 274 17.03 -11.38 4.50
C LYS A 274 18.23 -10.64 5.12
N LYS A 275 18.82 -9.68 4.42
CA LYS A 275 19.93 -8.82 4.92
C LYS A 275 19.45 -7.42 5.34
N MET A 276 18.15 -7.15 5.22
CA MET A 276 17.53 -5.87 5.56
C MET A 276 16.72 -5.98 6.85
N ASN A 277 16.46 -4.82 7.44
CA ASN A 277 15.47 -4.63 8.49
C ASN A 277 14.12 -4.23 7.90
N ASP A 278 13.06 -4.84 8.41
CA ASP A 278 11.69 -4.37 8.24
C ASP A 278 11.53 -3.00 8.89
N VAL A 279 11.20 -2.01 8.05
CA VAL A 279 10.99 -0.62 8.46
C VAL A 279 9.77 -0.47 9.36
N GLN A 280 8.75 -1.32 9.19
CA GLN A 280 7.48 -1.19 9.92
C GLN A 280 7.58 -1.63 11.38
N ASP A 281 8.44 -2.62 11.67
CA ASP A 281 8.59 -3.18 13.00
C ASP A 281 9.91 -2.77 13.71
N ILE A 282 10.62 -1.74 13.23
CA ILE A 282 11.83 -1.19 13.88
C ILE A 282 11.53 -0.93 15.37
N GLY A 283 12.23 -1.66 16.25
CA GLY A 283 12.10 -1.53 17.71
C GLY A 283 11.29 -2.64 18.40
N LYS A 284 10.65 -3.55 17.65
CA LYS A 284 10.11 -4.78 18.23
C LYS A 284 11.24 -5.74 18.62
N LYS A 285 10.96 -6.67 19.56
CA LYS A 285 11.94 -7.65 20.07
C LYS A 285 12.58 -8.50 18.98
N ASP A 286 11.83 -8.80 17.91
CA ASP A 286 12.29 -9.59 16.78
C ASP A 286 11.62 -9.07 15.50
N PRO A 287 12.08 -7.91 14.97
CA PRO A 287 11.36 -7.16 13.94
C PRO A 287 11.31 -7.91 12.61
N ASN A 288 12.29 -8.78 12.35
CA ASN A 288 12.43 -9.47 11.08
C ASN A 288 11.92 -10.91 11.09
N LYS A 289 11.50 -11.45 12.25
CA LYS A 289 11.15 -12.87 12.39
C LYS A 289 10.16 -13.36 11.34
N LYS A 290 9.04 -12.64 11.23
CA LYS A 290 7.96 -12.96 10.29
C LYS A 290 8.43 -12.76 8.86
N LEU A 291 9.10 -11.64 8.58
CA LEU A 291 9.65 -11.33 7.28
C LEU A 291 10.56 -12.45 6.77
N TYR A 292 11.54 -12.87 7.57
CA TYR A 292 12.49 -13.92 7.20
C TYR A 292 11.80 -15.28 7.04
N LYS A 293 10.80 -15.60 7.88
CA LYS A 293 10.00 -16.82 7.70
C LYS A 293 9.27 -16.83 6.36
N VAL A 294 8.65 -15.72 5.96
CA VAL A 294 7.97 -15.61 4.65
C VAL A 294 8.99 -15.69 3.51
N CYS A 295 10.17 -15.08 3.65
CA CYS A 295 11.27 -15.23 2.69
C CYS A 295 11.68 -16.69 2.51
N ASP A 296 11.86 -17.44 3.61
CA ASP A 296 12.28 -18.85 3.56
C ASP A 296 11.27 -19.72 2.81
N ILE A 297 9.96 -19.52 3.07
CA ILE A 297 8.88 -20.22 2.35
C ILE A 297 8.91 -19.86 0.87
N ALA A 298 9.11 -18.58 0.52
CA ALA A 298 9.18 -18.16 -0.87
C ALA A 298 10.41 -18.72 -1.59
N VAL A 299 11.57 -18.78 -0.91
CA VAL A 299 12.78 -19.44 -1.46
C VAL A 299 12.52 -20.92 -1.70
N GLU A 300 11.94 -21.64 -0.73
CA GLU A 300 11.56 -23.06 -0.87
C GLU A 300 10.62 -23.28 -2.07
N LEU A 301 9.60 -22.43 -2.24
CA LEU A 301 8.66 -22.52 -3.35
C LEU A 301 9.34 -22.30 -4.71
N ILE A 302 10.28 -21.35 -4.82
CA ILE A 302 10.97 -21.09 -6.08
C ILE A 302 11.97 -22.21 -6.39
N THR A 303 12.78 -22.63 -5.43
CA THR A 303 13.82 -23.66 -5.66
C THR A 303 13.23 -25.04 -5.92
N SER A 304 12.06 -25.35 -5.37
CA SER A 304 11.33 -26.59 -5.70
C SER A 304 10.78 -26.63 -7.13
N HIS A 305 10.68 -25.47 -7.81
CA HIS A 305 10.09 -25.35 -9.15
C HIS A 305 11.07 -24.74 -10.18
N SER A 306 12.32 -24.48 -9.82
CA SER A 306 13.33 -23.89 -10.69
C SER A 306 14.74 -24.28 -10.29
N HIS A 307 15.59 -24.49 -11.29
CA HIS A 307 17.04 -24.73 -11.13
C HIS A 307 17.89 -23.45 -11.30
N ALA A 308 17.29 -22.26 -11.14
CA ALA A 308 17.98 -21.00 -11.35
C ALA A 308 19.05 -20.73 -10.28
N HIS A 309 20.18 -20.16 -10.70
CA HIS A 309 21.30 -19.80 -9.84
C HIS A 309 21.53 -18.28 -9.85
N THR A 310 21.79 -17.67 -8.68
CA THR A 310 21.86 -16.19 -8.55
C THR A 310 23.19 -15.58 -9.01
N GLU A 311 24.19 -16.41 -9.33
CA GLU A 311 25.57 -16.00 -9.67
C GLU A 311 25.69 -15.27 -11.01
N GLN A 312 24.72 -15.44 -11.91
CA GLN A 312 24.78 -14.94 -13.30
C GLN A 312 23.88 -13.72 -13.57
N LEU A 313 23.46 -12.99 -12.53
CA LEU A 313 22.53 -11.86 -12.69
C LEU A 313 23.22 -10.59 -13.19
N THR A 314 22.70 -10.04 -14.29
CA THR A 314 23.11 -8.75 -14.85
C THR A 314 22.43 -7.57 -14.17
N LEU A 315 21.21 -7.77 -13.64
CA LEU A 315 20.43 -6.75 -12.96
C LEU A 315 20.19 -7.14 -11.50
N ASN A 316 20.59 -6.25 -10.58
CA ASN A 316 20.28 -6.40 -9.17
C ASN A 316 18.83 -5.96 -8.86
N PRO A 317 18.08 -6.76 -8.08
CA PRO A 317 16.73 -6.40 -7.63
C PRO A 317 16.69 -5.12 -6.82
N HIS A 318 15.67 -4.31 -7.08
CA HIS A 318 15.39 -3.10 -6.30
C HIS A 318 14.52 -3.45 -5.09
N LEU A 319 14.97 -3.11 -3.89
CA LEU A 319 14.18 -3.22 -2.67
C LEU A 319 13.60 -1.85 -2.29
N PRO A 320 12.27 -1.73 -2.09
CA PRO A 320 11.66 -0.46 -1.70
C PRO A 320 12.15 0.03 -0.33
N SER A 321 12.77 1.21 -0.29
CA SER A 321 13.30 1.81 0.95
C SER A 321 12.24 2.14 2.00
N LYS A 322 10.96 2.28 1.59
CA LYS A 322 9.82 2.41 2.50
C LYS A 322 9.57 1.15 3.34
N LEU A 323 10.03 -0.02 2.88
CA LEU A 323 9.79 -1.32 3.51
C LEU A 323 11.06 -1.89 4.14
N PHE A 324 12.20 -1.65 3.51
CA PHE A 324 13.47 -2.28 3.85
C PHE A 324 14.53 -1.22 4.11
N SER A 325 15.21 -1.32 5.25
CA SER A 325 16.36 -0.49 5.60
C SER A 325 17.58 -1.37 5.88
N PHE A 326 18.79 -0.85 5.68
CA PHE A 326 19.98 -1.58 6.08
C PHE A 326 20.02 -1.71 7.61
N ALA A 327 20.54 -2.83 8.11
CA ALA A 327 20.92 -2.92 9.50
C ALA A 327 21.90 -1.79 9.80
N SER A 328 21.51 -0.86 10.68
CA SER A 328 22.45 0.13 11.20
C SER A 328 23.61 -0.63 11.83
N ILE A 329 24.82 -0.41 11.30
CA ILE A 329 26.04 -0.78 12.01
C ILE A 329 25.95 -0.04 13.35
N GLN A 330 25.70 -0.76 14.44
CA GLN A 330 25.94 -0.19 15.75
C GLN A 330 27.40 0.29 15.73
N PRO A 331 27.69 1.58 16.00
CA PRO A 331 29.05 1.94 16.29
C PRO A 331 29.42 1.10 17.51
N SER A 332 30.35 0.17 17.31
CA SER A 332 31.00 -0.50 18.43
C SER A 332 31.48 0.59 19.38
N LEU A 333 31.19 0.41 20.67
CA LEU A 333 31.82 1.15 21.75
C LEU A 333 33.33 1.03 21.59
N GLN A 334 33.95 1.95 20.85
CA GLN A 334 35.38 2.14 20.87
C GLN A 334 35.72 2.86 22.17
N SER A 335 36.00 2.03 23.17
CA SER A 335 37.05 2.22 24.17
C SER A 335 37.57 3.64 24.34
N GLU A 336 37.20 4.27 25.46
CA GLU A 336 38.01 5.32 26.06
C GLU A 336 39.43 4.78 26.32
N GLN A 337 40.37 5.16 25.46
CA GLN A 337 41.78 5.13 25.79
C GLN A 337 42.45 6.46 25.42
N LYS A 338 42.69 7.22 26.50
CA LYS A 338 43.90 8.01 26.76
C LYS A 338 44.31 9.05 25.70
N THR A 339 43.93 10.29 25.95
CA THR A 339 44.81 11.45 25.69
C THR A 339 45.16 12.12 27.02
N GLY A 340 46.28 11.69 27.60
CA GLY A 340 46.97 12.42 28.66
C GLY A 340 47.90 13.50 28.08
N SER A 341 48.06 14.59 28.84
CA SER A 341 48.99 15.71 28.65
C SER A 341 48.68 16.65 27.47
N ARG A 342 48.70 17.99 27.60
CA ARG A 342 49.37 18.86 28.58
C ARG A 342 48.73 20.26 28.48
N LYS A 343 48.18 20.80 29.59
CA LYS A 343 47.84 22.23 29.71
C LYS A 343 49.12 23.04 29.93
N GLY A 344 49.55 23.80 28.92
CA GLY A 344 50.55 24.85 29.05
C GLY A 344 49.91 26.16 29.46
N LYS A 345 50.15 26.58 30.71
CA LYS A 345 49.95 27.96 31.20
C LYS A 345 51.06 28.87 30.63
N ARG A 346 50.71 30.05 30.09
CA ARG A 346 51.51 31.29 30.05
C ARG A 346 50.54 32.46 29.78
N LYS A 347 50.08 33.15 30.84
CA LYS A 347 50.57 34.45 31.38
C LYS A 347 50.37 35.62 30.41
N SER A 348 49.37 36.44 30.73
CA SER A 348 49.17 37.82 30.31
C SER A 348 50.02 38.77 31.17
N SER A 349 50.70 39.71 30.53
CA SER A 349 51.18 40.95 31.15
C SER A 349 51.32 42.01 30.06
N ASP A 350 50.82 43.20 30.38
CA ASP A 350 50.79 44.46 29.62
C ASP A 350 52.14 44.86 28.99
N ASP A 351 52.10 45.58 27.86
CA ASP A 351 52.43 47.03 27.84
C ASP A 351 52.27 47.66 26.43
N ARG A 352 51.58 48.81 26.41
CA ARG A 352 51.88 50.09 25.72
C ARG A 352 52.18 50.21 24.21
N THR A 353 51.42 51.16 23.63
CA THR A 353 51.78 52.19 22.61
C THR A 353 52.54 51.76 21.35
N HIS A 354 51.92 51.89 20.18
CA HIS A 354 51.86 53.15 19.42
C HIS A 354 50.82 53.07 18.30
#